data_AF-A0AAP6CUR5-F1
#
_entry.id   AF-A0AAP6CUR5-F1
#
_cell.length_a   1.000
_cell.length_b   1.000
_cell.length_c   1.000
_cell.angle_alpha   90.00
_cell.angle_beta   90.00
_cell.angle_gamma   90.00
#
_symmetry.space_group_name_H-M   'P 1'
#
loop_
_entity.id
_entity.type
_entity.pdbx_description
1 polymer ?
#
loop_
_entity_poly.entity_id
_entity_poly.type
_entity_poly.pdbx_seq_one_letter_code
_entity_poly.pdbx_strand_id
1 'polypeptide(L)'
;MPFNLIRTLPVHRYAYYLFLGLLGSYSMMLSAEPLLFDDGRLKNRGLDAGLSHYFSHAARFSPGEYPVSWVINGRNKSQLMTRFNAQGEPCITPETSRNLGLAYEFNQGCLDYQTLYPTAQLTADPYKNQISFTVPTSALTPESILLRKDIIQGGTSGLLNYNLQSSTTVQSGKHETYQLGLFESGLNLNDWLLRTDESPNDFGKNH
;
A
#
# COMPACT_ATOMS: atom_id res chain seq x y z
N MET A 1 -50.31 -52.55 52.71
CA MET A 1 -51.13 -52.29 51.50
C MET A 1 -52.30 -51.40 51.91
N PRO A 2 -52.82 -50.44 51.09
CA PRO A 2 -52.27 -49.85 49.87
C PRO A 2 -52.43 -48.30 49.77
N PHE A 3 -52.00 -47.77 48.62
CA PHE A 3 -52.37 -46.53 47.89
C PHE A 3 -51.61 -45.19 48.09
N ASN A 4 -51.01 -44.82 46.94
CA ASN A 4 -50.40 -43.56 46.50
C ASN A 4 -51.37 -42.37 46.45
N LEU A 5 -50.81 -41.16 46.56
CA LEU A 5 -51.26 -39.98 45.82
C LEU A 5 -50.09 -39.00 45.66
N ILE A 6 -49.52 -38.95 44.45
CA ILE A 6 -48.52 -37.96 44.03
C ILE A 6 -49.26 -36.70 43.59
N ARG A 7 -49.01 -35.57 44.26
CA ARG A 7 -49.54 -34.24 43.91
C ARG A 7 -48.80 -33.71 42.67
N THR A 8 -49.57 -33.30 41.68
CA THR A 8 -49.13 -32.50 40.53
C THR A 8 -48.95 -31.04 40.92
N LEU A 9 -47.94 -30.36 40.37
CA LEU A 9 -47.77 -28.90 40.41
C LEU A 9 -47.66 -28.34 38.97
N PRO A 10 -48.17 -27.12 38.70
CA PRO A 10 -48.68 -26.71 37.39
C PRO A 10 -47.66 -25.99 36.46
N VAL A 11 -47.85 -26.17 35.15
CA VAL A 11 -46.97 -25.79 34.01
C VAL A 11 -47.11 -24.31 33.56
N HIS A 12 -47.76 -23.43 34.33
CA HIS A 12 -48.23 -22.13 33.80
C HIS A 12 -47.26 -20.93 33.87
N ARG A 13 -45.95 -21.11 34.05
CA ARG A 13 -45.02 -19.97 34.25
C ARG A 13 -43.99 -19.67 33.14
N TYR A 14 -43.97 -20.41 32.03
CA TYR A 14 -42.96 -20.20 30.97
C TYR A 14 -43.50 -19.65 29.63
N ALA A 15 -44.79 -19.35 29.52
CA ALA A 15 -45.41 -18.96 28.24
C ALA A 15 -45.33 -17.44 27.91
N TYR A 16 -44.74 -16.60 28.76
CA TYR A 16 -44.78 -15.14 28.57
C TYR A 16 -43.53 -14.52 27.91
N TYR A 17 -42.47 -15.29 27.67
CA TYR A 17 -41.22 -14.77 27.07
C TYR A 17 -40.98 -15.17 25.61
N LEU A 18 -41.99 -15.70 24.91
CA LEU A 18 -41.84 -16.17 23.53
C LEU A 18 -42.60 -15.34 22.48
N PHE A 19 -43.21 -14.21 22.85
CA PHE A 19 -44.05 -13.42 21.92
C PHE A 19 -43.68 -11.93 21.79
N LEU A 20 -42.49 -11.52 22.22
CA LEU A 20 -42.06 -10.10 22.21
C LEU A 20 -40.65 -9.90 21.61
N GLY A 21 -40.36 -10.62 20.52
CA GLY A 21 -39.03 -10.57 19.88
C GLY A 21 -39.02 -10.65 18.34
N LEU A 22 -40.13 -10.34 17.67
CA LEU A 22 -40.26 -10.56 16.20
C LEU A 22 -40.82 -9.37 15.40
N LEU A 23 -40.77 -8.14 15.91
CA LEU A 23 -41.28 -6.95 15.20
C LEU A 23 -40.32 -5.75 15.16
N GLY A 24 -39.00 -5.97 15.24
CA GLY A 24 -38.05 -4.86 15.38
C GLY A 24 -36.74 -5.04 14.61
N SER A 25 -36.80 -5.10 13.28
CA SER A 25 -35.81 -4.51 12.36
C SER A 25 -36.09 -4.96 10.92
N TYR A 26 -37.19 -4.45 10.34
CA TYR A 26 -37.22 -4.30 8.89
C TYR A 26 -36.14 -3.28 8.54
N SER A 27 -34.99 -3.75 8.04
CA SER A 27 -34.04 -2.88 7.38
C SER A 27 -34.75 -2.22 6.21
N MET A 28 -35.05 -0.93 6.31
CA MET A 28 -35.45 -0.15 5.14
C MET A 28 -34.26 -0.15 4.19
N MET A 29 -34.32 -0.97 3.14
CA MET A 29 -33.47 -0.78 1.97
C MET A 29 -33.86 0.56 1.36
N LEU A 30 -33.09 1.60 1.65
CA LEU A 30 -33.19 2.87 0.94
C LEU A 30 -32.65 2.64 -0.47
N SER A 31 -33.54 2.38 -1.43
CA SER A 31 -33.18 2.40 -2.85
C SER A 31 -32.98 3.85 -3.25
N ALA A 32 -31.75 4.24 -3.59
CA ALA A 32 -31.49 5.53 -4.21
C ALA A 32 -32.18 5.57 -5.57
N GLU A 33 -33.09 6.52 -5.78
CA GLU A 33 -33.76 6.73 -7.06
C GLU A 33 -32.73 7.24 -8.09
N PRO A 34 -32.67 6.68 -9.31
CA PRO A 34 -31.69 7.09 -10.31
C PRO A 34 -31.86 8.57 -10.67
N LEU A 35 -30.75 9.30 -10.74
CA LEU A 35 -30.74 10.69 -11.16
C LEU A 35 -31.06 10.74 -12.67
N LEU A 36 -32.29 11.12 -13.02
CA LEU A 36 -32.71 11.31 -14.40
C LEU A 36 -32.10 12.61 -14.95
N PHE A 37 -31.21 12.49 -15.92
CA PHE A 37 -30.67 13.64 -16.67
C PHE A 37 -31.60 13.99 -17.84
N ASP A 38 -31.76 15.29 -18.14
CA ASP A 38 -32.55 15.78 -19.27
C ASP A 38 -31.76 15.64 -20.59
N ASP A 39 -32.08 14.59 -21.35
CA ASP A 39 -31.45 14.26 -22.63
C ASP A 39 -31.57 15.38 -23.67
N GLY A 40 -32.64 16.18 -23.62
CA GLY A 40 -32.85 17.31 -24.53
C GLY A 40 -31.83 18.43 -24.31
N ARG A 41 -31.49 18.69 -23.04
CA ARG A 41 -30.46 19.69 -22.69
C ARG A 41 -29.04 19.21 -23.00
N LEU A 42 -28.77 17.91 -22.91
CA LEU A 42 -27.46 17.33 -23.22
C LEU A 42 -27.19 17.31 -24.73
N LYS A 43 -28.18 16.90 -25.53
CA LYS A 43 -28.09 16.99 -27.00
C LYS A 43 -27.83 18.41 -27.50
N ASN A 44 -28.49 19.40 -26.92
CA ASN A 44 -28.30 20.82 -27.27
C ASN A 44 -26.90 21.36 -26.89
N ARG A 45 -26.13 20.62 -26.08
CA ARG A 45 -24.73 20.93 -25.76
C ARG A 45 -23.73 20.02 -26.50
N GLY A 46 -24.20 19.22 -27.46
CA GLY A 46 -23.36 18.29 -28.23
C GLY A 46 -22.91 17.06 -27.43
N LEU A 47 -23.57 16.75 -26.32
CA LEU A 47 -23.26 15.59 -25.48
C LEU A 47 -24.16 14.40 -25.89
N ASP A 48 -23.58 13.20 -25.93
CA ASP A 48 -24.27 11.96 -26.30
C ASP A 48 -25.37 11.63 -25.28
N ALA A 49 -26.58 11.30 -25.74
CA ALA A 49 -27.71 11.01 -24.87
C ALA A 49 -27.52 9.72 -24.04
N GLY A 50 -26.64 8.81 -24.46
CA GLY A 50 -26.24 7.63 -23.68
C GLY A 50 -25.41 7.97 -22.45
N LEU A 51 -24.79 9.15 -22.41
CA LEU A 51 -24.00 9.63 -21.27
C LEU A 51 -24.88 9.84 -20.02
N SER A 52 -26.11 10.34 -20.23
CA SER A 52 -27.16 10.48 -19.20
C SER A 52 -27.45 9.17 -18.50
N HIS A 53 -27.73 8.14 -19.28
CA HIS A 53 -28.08 6.82 -18.79
C HIS A 53 -26.87 6.14 -18.12
N TYR A 54 -25.67 6.45 -18.58
CA TYR A 54 -24.45 5.93 -18.00
C TYR A 54 -24.16 6.50 -16.60
N PHE A 55 -24.46 7.77 -16.33
CA PHE A 55 -24.19 8.39 -15.04
C PHE A 55 -25.39 8.49 -14.09
N SER A 56 -26.57 8.06 -14.52
CA SER A 56 -27.80 8.15 -13.73
C SER A 56 -27.81 7.32 -12.45
N HIS A 57 -26.96 6.29 -12.36
CA HIS A 57 -26.92 5.36 -11.21
C HIS A 57 -25.79 5.66 -10.23
N ALA A 58 -24.59 5.97 -10.73
CA ALA A 58 -23.41 6.32 -9.92
C ALA A 58 -22.33 6.99 -10.78
N ALA A 59 -21.48 7.79 -10.16
CA ALA A 59 -20.25 8.26 -10.79
C ALA A 59 -19.28 7.08 -10.99
N ARG A 60 -18.84 6.86 -12.23
CA ARG A 60 -17.92 5.79 -12.62
C ARG A 60 -17.00 6.25 -13.76
N PHE A 61 -15.88 5.57 -13.99
CA PHE A 61 -15.06 5.89 -15.16
C PHE A 61 -15.78 5.45 -16.42
N SER A 62 -15.78 6.30 -17.46
CA SER A 62 -16.23 5.86 -18.78
C SER A 62 -15.29 4.79 -19.35
N PRO A 63 -15.74 3.96 -20.29
CA PRO A 63 -14.87 2.97 -20.93
C PRO A 63 -13.68 3.65 -21.63
N GLY A 64 -12.50 3.05 -21.56
CA GLY A 64 -11.27 3.62 -22.13
C GLY A 64 -10.07 3.51 -21.19
N GLU A 65 -8.98 4.21 -21.51
CA GLU A 65 -7.76 4.21 -20.72
C GLU A 65 -7.52 5.59 -20.11
N TYR A 66 -7.30 5.63 -18.79
CA TYR A 66 -7.08 6.87 -18.05
C TYR A 66 -5.88 6.73 -17.11
N PRO A 67 -5.12 7.81 -16.89
CA PRO A 67 -4.04 7.82 -15.92
C PRO A 67 -4.63 7.95 -14.51
N VAL A 68 -4.57 6.90 -13.70
CA VAL A 68 -5.27 6.82 -12.41
C VAL A 68 -4.32 6.67 -11.24
N SER A 69 -4.53 7.47 -10.20
CA SER A 69 -3.83 7.33 -8.92
C SER A 69 -4.43 6.17 -8.11
N TRP A 70 -3.60 5.21 -7.74
CA TRP A 70 -4.04 4.07 -6.93
C TRP A 70 -3.67 4.26 -5.46
N VAL A 71 -4.60 3.91 -4.56
CA VAL A 71 -4.40 3.91 -3.10
C VAL A 71 -4.67 2.52 -2.58
N ILE A 72 -3.62 1.83 -2.12
CA ILE A 72 -3.71 0.44 -1.63
C ILE A 72 -3.65 0.46 -0.10
N ASN A 73 -4.71 -0.01 0.57
CA ASN A 73 -4.82 0.01 2.03
C ASN A 73 -4.44 1.37 2.66
N GLY A 74 -4.87 2.47 2.02
CA GLY A 74 -4.58 3.84 2.46
C GLY A 74 -3.20 4.40 2.04
N ARG A 75 -2.34 3.61 1.40
CA ARG A 75 -1.03 4.05 0.90
C ARG A 75 -1.13 4.45 -0.58
N ASN A 76 -0.76 5.68 -0.89
CA ASN A 76 -0.65 6.15 -2.27
C ASN A 76 0.40 5.33 -3.04
N LYS A 77 0.04 4.91 -4.25
CA LYS A 77 0.93 4.31 -5.25
C LYS A 77 1.15 5.26 -6.40
N SER A 78 2.03 4.89 -7.33
CA SER A 78 2.23 5.64 -8.57
C SER A 78 0.95 5.70 -9.40
N GLN A 79 0.86 6.73 -10.24
CA GLN A 79 -0.21 6.85 -11.23
C GLN A 79 0.04 5.83 -12.35
N LEU A 80 -0.99 5.06 -12.70
CA LEU A 80 -0.91 3.99 -13.68
C LEU A 80 -1.97 4.19 -14.77
N MET A 81 -1.60 3.99 -16.04
CA MET A 81 -2.57 3.88 -17.12
C MET A 81 -3.46 2.66 -16.87
N THR A 82 -4.75 2.91 -16.65
CA THR A 82 -5.72 1.90 -16.25
C THR A 82 -6.84 1.86 -17.28
N ARG A 83 -7.11 0.67 -17.81
CA ARG A 83 -8.22 0.43 -18.74
C ARG A 83 -9.49 0.10 -17.97
N PHE A 84 -10.59 0.75 -18.36
CA PHE A 84 -11.92 0.52 -17.81
C PHE A 84 -12.83 -0.14 -18.86
N ASN A 85 -13.59 -1.14 -18.42
CA ASN A 85 -14.57 -1.83 -19.25
C ASN A 85 -15.85 -1.00 -19.44
N ALA A 86 -16.84 -1.58 -20.13
CA ALA A 86 -18.15 -0.97 -20.36
C ALA A 86 -18.86 -0.58 -19.05
N GLN A 87 -18.61 -1.30 -17.96
CA GLN A 87 -19.23 -1.11 -16.64
C GLN A 87 -18.49 -0.06 -15.79
N GLY A 88 -17.34 0.43 -16.25
CA GLY A 88 -16.49 1.37 -15.50
C GLY A 88 -15.61 0.69 -14.46
N GLU A 89 -15.37 -0.62 -14.61
CA GLU A 89 -14.50 -1.39 -13.74
C GLU A 89 -13.06 -1.41 -14.27
N PRO A 90 -12.04 -1.25 -13.40
CA PRO A 90 -10.66 -1.25 -13.81
C PRO A 90 -10.16 -2.67 -14.12
N CYS A 91 -9.42 -2.82 -15.21
CA CYS A 91 -8.65 -4.03 -15.49
C CYS A 91 -7.30 -3.96 -14.77
N ILE A 92 -7.14 -4.76 -13.71
CA ILE A 92 -5.85 -4.96 -13.05
C ILE A 92 -5.06 -5.99 -13.87
N THR A 93 -4.15 -5.53 -14.71
CA THR A 93 -3.27 -6.41 -15.54
C THR A 93 -2.15 -7.01 -14.70
N PRO A 94 -1.37 -8.00 -15.20
CA PRO A 94 -0.20 -8.50 -14.48
C PRO A 94 0.81 -7.40 -14.13
N GLU A 95 0.98 -6.42 -15.02
CA GLU A 95 1.87 -5.29 -14.80
C GLU A 95 1.32 -4.35 -13.72
N THR A 96 0.04 -3.98 -13.81
CA THR A 96 -0.65 -3.20 -12.79
C THR A 96 -0.55 -3.88 -11.43
N SER A 97 -0.84 -5.19 -11.36
CA SER A 97 -0.75 -6.00 -10.14
C SER A 97 0.62 -5.88 -9.47
N ARG A 98 1.71 -6.04 -10.23
CA ARG A 98 3.08 -5.87 -9.74
C ARG A 98 3.36 -4.45 -9.25
N ASN A 99 2.94 -3.44 -10.00
CA ASN A 99 3.15 -2.04 -9.64
C ASN A 99 2.37 -1.64 -8.36
N LEU A 100 1.23 -2.28 -8.11
CA LEU A 100 0.45 -2.11 -6.89
C LEU A 100 1.03 -2.88 -5.70
N GLY A 101 1.90 -3.88 -5.95
CA GLY A 101 2.49 -4.74 -4.93
C GLY A 101 1.52 -5.82 -4.45
N LEU A 102 0.70 -6.35 -5.34
CA LEU A 102 -0.16 -7.51 -5.06
C LEU A 102 0.64 -8.81 -5.20
N ALA A 103 0.37 -9.79 -4.34
CA ALA A 103 1.11 -11.05 -4.27
C ALA A 103 0.72 -12.07 -5.35
N TYR A 104 -0.49 -11.96 -5.92
CA TYR A 104 -0.96 -12.94 -6.89
C TYR A 104 -0.33 -12.72 -8.27
N GLU A 105 0.28 -13.79 -8.78
CA GLU A 105 0.92 -13.81 -10.10
C GLU A 105 0.02 -14.51 -11.11
N PHE A 106 -0.11 -13.88 -12.28
CA PHE A 106 -0.86 -14.37 -13.41
C PHE A 106 -0.26 -13.80 -14.70
N ASN A 107 -0.44 -14.50 -15.81
CA ASN A 107 0.31 -14.22 -17.03
C ASN A 107 -0.42 -13.29 -18.01
N GLN A 108 -1.75 -13.26 -17.98
CA GLN A 108 -2.55 -12.51 -18.95
C GLN A 108 -3.96 -12.23 -18.42
N GLY A 109 -4.64 -11.29 -19.06
CA GLY A 109 -6.01 -10.91 -18.72
C GLY A 109 -6.12 -9.89 -17.60
N CYS A 110 -7.31 -9.78 -17.03
CA CYS A 110 -7.60 -8.91 -15.89
C CYS A 110 -7.78 -9.79 -14.65
N LEU A 111 -7.22 -9.34 -13.52
CA LEU A 111 -7.38 -10.00 -12.23
C LEU A 111 -8.84 -9.99 -11.78
N ASP A 112 -9.41 -11.17 -11.52
CA ASP A 112 -10.67 -11.28 -10.77
C ASP A 112 -10.38 -11.24 -9.27
N TYR A 113 -10.23 -10.02 -8.76
CA TYR A 113 -9.91 -9.79 -7.36
C TYR A 113 -11.06 -10.17 -6.41
N GLN A 114 -12.30 -10.22 -6.88
CA GLN A 114 -13.46 -10.52 -6.04
C GLN A 114 -13.48 -12.00 -5.68
N THR A 115 -13.18 -12.86 -6.66
CA THR A 115 -13.04 -14.31 -6.42
C THR A 115 -11.80 -14.63 -5.59
N LEU A 116 -10.68 -13.95 -5.85
CA LEU A 116 -9.41 -14.20 -5.15
C LEU A 116 -9.39 -13.64 -3.72
N TYR A 117 -9.99 -12.47 -3.52
CA TYR A 117 -9.99 -11.75 -2.26
C TYR A 117 -11.42 -11.30 -1.91
N PRO A 118 -12.27 -12.19 -1.35
CA PRO A 118 -13.68 -11.90 -1.12
C PRO A 118 -13.96 -10.71 -0.18
N THR A 119 -12.99 -10.35 0.65
CA THR A 119 -13.07 -9.20 1.57
C THR A 119 -12.45 -7.92 0.99
N ALA A 120 -11.91 -7.98 -0.23
CA ALA A 120 -11.36 -6.81 -0.88
C ALA A 120 -12.47 -5.85 -1.34
N GLN A 121 -12.19 -4.55 -1.26
CA GLN A 121 -13.12 -3.49 -1.65
C GLN A 121 -12.40 -2.52 -2.58
N LEU A 122 -12.98 -2.29 -3.75
CA LEU A 122 -12.47 -1.35 -4.74
C LEU A 122 -13.48 -0.22 -4.89
N THR A 123 -13.03 1.01 -4.69
CA THR A 123 -13.85 2.23 -4.84
C THR A 123 -13.17 3.16 -5.83
N ALA A 124 -13.87 3.47 -6.91
CA ALA A 124 -13.42 4.44 -7.91
C ALA A 124 -13.95 5.84 -7.59
N ASP A 125 -13.10 6.86 -7.72
CA ASP A 125 -13.45 8.28 -7.66
C ASP A 125 -13.01 8.94 -8.99
N PRO A 126 -13.90 8.96 -10.00
CA PRO A 126 -13.58 9.52 -11.32
C PRO A 126 -13.26 11.02 -11.29
N TYR A 127 -13.83 11.77 -10.35
CA TYR A 127 -13.58 13.21 -10.23
C TYR A 127 -12.12 13.51 -9.83
N LYS A 128 -11.50 12.60 -9.08
CA LYS A 128 -10.09 12.70 -8.67
C LYS A 128 -9.14 11.88 -9.55
N ASN A 129 -9.65 11.17 -10.56
CA ASN A 129 -8.91 10.13 -11.28
C ASN A 129 -8.20 9.16 -10.31
N GLN A 130 -8.93 8.69 -9.29
CA GLN A 130 -8.36 7.88 -8.21
C GLN A 130 -9.13 6.56 -8.03
N ILE A 131 -8.41 5.50 -7.68
CA ILE A 131 -8.99 4.25 -7.16
C ILE A 131 -8.42 3.98 -5.78
N SER A 132 -9.29 3.71 -4.82
CA SER A 132 -8.96 3.17 -3.51
C SER A 132 -9.25 1.67 -3.50
N PHE A 133 -8.25 0.85 -3.24
CA PHE A 133 -8.36 -0.60 -3.22
C PHE A 133 -7.86 -1.14 -1.87
N THR A 134 -8.80 -1.63 -1.08
CA THR A 134 -8.55 -2.24 0.22
C THR A 134 -8.52 -3.76 0.04
N VAL A 135 -7.42 -4.40 0.41
CA VAL A 135 -7.20 -5.84 0.28
C VAL A 135 -6.68 -6.44 1.59
N PRO A 136 -6.87 -7.75 1.84
CA PRO A 136 -6.22 -8.47 2.92
C PRO A 136 -4.69 -8.33 2.86
N THR A 137 -4.02 -8.40 4.01
CA THR A 137 -2.55 -8.38 4.05
C THR A 137 -1.92 -9.56 3.30
N SER A 138 -2.58 -10.71 3.25
CA SER A 138 -2.15 -11.88 2.46
C SER A 138 -2.20 -11.65 0.93
N ALA A 139 -2.92 -10.62 0.47
CA ALA A 139 -2.97 -10.23 -0.93
C ALA A 139 -1.81 -9.32 -1.34
N LEU A 140 -1.00 -8.85 -0.39
CA LEU A 140 0.12 -7.94 -0.63
C LEU A 140 1.43 -8.69 -0.66
N THR A 141 2.32 -8.30 -1.57
CA THR A 141 3.71 -8.77 -1.56
C THR A 141 4.37 -8.28 -0.27
N PRO A 142 4.99 -9.16 0.52
CA PRO A 142 5.74 -8.76 1.70
C PRO A 142 6.81 -7.72 1.36
N GLU A 143 6.92 -6.67 2.18
CA GLU A 143 7.86 -5.57 1.97
C GLU A 143 9.32 -6.05 1.92
N SER A 144 9.65 -7.12 2.64
CA SER A 144 10.97 -7.78 2.60
C SER A 144 11.35 -8.36 1.23
N ILE A 145 10.36 -8.71 0.40
CA ILE A 145 10.57 -9.17 -0.97
C ILE A 145 10.74 -7.97 -1.90
N LEU A 146 9.93 -6.92 -1.72
CA LEU A 146 10.03 -5.68 -2.50
C LEU A 146 11.40 -5.02 -2.33
N LEU A 147 11.87 -4.88 -1.08
CA LEU A 147 13.17 -4.28 -0.76
C LEU A 147 14.35 -5.05 -1.37
N ARG A 148 14.22 -6.36 -1.58
CA ARG A 148 15.32 -7.18 -2.12
C ARG A 148 15.53 -6.97 -3.62
N LYS A 149 14.49 -6.52 -4.34
CA LYS A 149 14.52 -6.39 -5.80
C LYS A 149 15.37 -5.20 -6.27
N ASP A 150 15.50 -4.18 -5.44
CA ASP A 150 16.22 -2.94 -5.76
C ASP A 150 17.61 -2.85 -5.09
N ILE A 151 18.09 -3.93 -4.46
CA ILE A 151 19.44 -3.98 -3.92
C ILE A 151 20.40 -4.20 -5.09
N ILE A 152 21.15 -3.16 -5.45
CA ILE A 152 22.29 -3.28 -6.35
C ILE A 152 23.38 -4.02 -5.57
N GLN A 153 23.64 -5.27 -5.95
CA GLN A 153 24.66 -6.14 -5.35
C GLN A 153 25.86 -6.28 -6.28
N GLY A 154 27.02 -6.55 -5.69
CA GLY A 154 28.25 -6.81 -6.41
C GLY A 154 29.05 -5.57 -6.84
N GLY A 155 29.99 -5.81 -7.75
CA GLY A 155 30.95 -4.82 -8.22
C GLY A 155 32.31 -4.94 -7.54
N THR A 156 33.33 -4.37 -8.19
CA THR A 156 34.69 -4.32 -7.67
C THR A 156 35.16 -2.89 -7.63
N SER A 157 35.58 -2.40 -6.47
CA SER A 157 36.14 -1.06 -6.33
C SER A 157 37.13 -0.98 -5.18
N GLY A 158 38.06 -0.03 -5.28
CA GLY A 158 38.97 0.35 -4.20
C GLY A 158 38.60 1.73 -3.65
N LEU A 159 38.85 1.93 -2.36
CA LEU A 159 38.66 3.18 -1.62
C LEU A 159 39.96 3.53 -0.90
N LEU A 160 40.33 4.81 -0.90
CA LEU A 160 41.38 5.37 -0.05
C LEU A 160 40.96 6.77 0.40
N ASN A 161 40.74 6.94 1.70
CA ASN A 161 40.52 8.23 2.34
C ASN A 161 41.72 8.57 3.23
N TYR A 162 42.04 9.86 3.36
CA TYR A 162 43.14 10.33 4.19
C TYR A 162 42.79 11.64 4.89
N ASN A 163 43.31 11.82 6.10
CA ASN A 163 43.25 13.05 6.86
C ASN A 163 44.60 13.30 7.54
N LEU A 164 45.25 14.41 7.21
CA LEU A 164 46.55 14.79 7.75
C LEU A 164 46.41 16.06 8.58
N GLN A 165 46.93 16.05 9.80
CA GLN A 165 46.87 17.15 10.75
C GLN A 165 48.28 17.46 11.27
N SER A 166 48.60 18.74 11.42
CA SER A 166 49.84 19.19 12.04
C SER A 166 49.56 20.32 13.02
N SER A 167 50.22 20.27 14.17
CA SER A 167 50.13 21.29 15.21
C SER A 167 51.53 21.65 15.69
N THR A 168 51.83 22.94 15.77
CA THR A 168 53.10 23.44 16.30
C THR A 168 52.81 24.24 17.57
N THR A 169 53.46 23.84 18.67
CA THR A 169 53.45 24.56 19.93
C THR A 169 54.77 25.30 20.10
N VAL A 170 54.69 26.58 20.45
CA VAL A 170 55.85 27.41 20.77
C VAL A 170 55.82 27.77 22.25
N GLN A 171 56.85 27.39 22.99
CA GLN A 171 56.95 27.71 24.42
C GLN A 171 58.38 28.15 24.78
N SER A 172 58.53 29.37 25.29
CA SER A 172 59.83 29.95 25.67
C SER A 172 60.92 29.82 24.59
N GLY A 173 60.55 30.02 23.32
CA GLY A 173 61.44 29.91 22.16
C GLY A 173 61.71 28.48 21.67
N LYS A 174 61.17 27.45 22.34
CA LYS A 174 61.22 26.06 21.86
C LYS A 174 60.05 25.76 20.95
N HIS A 175 60.32 25.04 19.87
CA HIS A 175 59.33 24.62 18.88
C HIS A 175 59.10 23.12 18.97
N GLU A 176 57.87 22.72 19.26
CA GLU A 176 57.45 21.31 19.21
C GLU A 176 56.39 21.16 18.13
N THR A 177 56.64 20.29 17.16
CA THR A 177 55.70 20.01 16.07
C THR A 177 55.19 18.57 16.21
N TYR A 178 53.87 18.43 16.18
CA TYR A 178 53.17 17.15 16.15
C TYR A 178 52.48 16.99 14.81
N GLN A 179 52.57 15.79 14.24
CA GLN A 179 51.88 15.41 13.02
C GLN A 179 51.08 14.13 13.27
N LEU A 180 49.86 14.09 12.74
CA LEU A 180 48.97 12.94 12.81
C LEU A 180 48.40 12.69 11.42
N GLY A 181 48.55 11.48 10.91
CA GLY A 181 47.84 10.98 9.74
C GLY A 181 46.76 9.99 10.14
N LEU A 182 45.64 9.99 9.43
CA LEU A 182 44.58 8.99 9.47
C LEU A 182 44.36 8.52 8.03
N PHE A 183 44.45 7.22 7.80
CA PHE A 183 44.29 6.60 6.49
C PHE A 183 43.23 5.51 6.60
N GLU A 184 42.20 5.56 5.77
CA GLU A 184 41.23 4.50 5.60
C GLU A 184 41.39 3.94 4.20
N SER A 185 41.64 2.64 4.10
CA SER A 185 41.67 1.94 2.82
C SER A 185 40.60 0.87 2.78
N GLY A 186 40.04 0.63 1.59
CA GLY A 186 38.96 -0.32 1.42
C GLY A 186 38.96 -1.02 0.08
N LEU A 187 38.45 -2.24 0.08
CA LEU A 187 38.13 -3.00 -1.12
C LEU A 187 36.68 -3.47 -1.03
N ASN A 188 35.95 -3.31 -2.13
CA ASN A 188 34.65 -3.94 -2.37
C ASN A 188 34.88 -5.01 -3.43
N LEU A 189 34.53 -6.27 -3.13
CA LEU A 189 34.69 -7.41 -4.04
C LEU A 189 33.41 -8.25 -4.00
N ASN A 190 32.57 -8.10 -5.01
CA ASN A 190 31.21 -8.66 -5.02
C ASN A 190 30.45 -8.21 -3.76
N ASP A 191 30.01 -9.16 -2.92
CA ASP A 191 29.29 -8.89 -1.68
C ASP A 191 30.20 -8.78 -0.44
N TRP A 192 31.52 -8.78 -0.65
CA TRP A 192 32.51 -8.67 0.43
C TRP A 192 33.06 -7.24 0.56
N LEU A 193 33.15 -6.79 1.82
CA LEU A 193 33.64 -5.49 2.21
C LEU A 193 34.88 -5.65 3.10
N LEU A 194 36.05 -5.20 2.64
CA LEU A 194 37.24 -5.11 3.48
C LEU A 194 37.56 -3.64 3.76
N ARG A 195 37.83 -3.29 5.01
CA ARG A 195 38.20 -1.95 5.46
C ARG A 195 39.37 -2.03 6.44
N THR A 196 40.31 -1.10 6.31
CA THR A 196 41.49 -0.98 7.18
C THR A 196 41.70 0.48 7.54
N ASP A 197 41.88 0.75 8.84
CA ASP A 197 42.13 2.08 9.38
C ASP A 197 43.54 2.14 10.01
N GLU A 198 44.33 3.13 9.63
CA GLU A 198 45.69 3.35 10.14
C GLU A 198 45.85 4.80 10.64
N SER A 199 46.52 4.98 11.78
CA SER A 199 46.71 6.31 12.40
C SER A 199 48.18 6.61 12.75
N PRO A 200 49.07 6.77 11.77
CA PRO A 200 50.48 7.10 12.03
C PRO A 200 50.64 8.50 12.64
N ASN A 201 51.58 8.66 13.58
CA ASN A 201 51.91 9.96 14.16
C ASN A 201 53.43 10.18 14.27
N ASP A 202 53.83 11.45 14.29
CA ASP A 202 55.23 11.86 14.42
C ASP A 202 55.38 13.08 15.34
N PHE A 203 56.47 13.11 16.12
CA PHE A 203 56.81 14.16 17.07
C PHE A 203 58.20 14.73 16.74
N GLY A 204 58.23 15.89 16.08
CA GLY A 204 59.46 16.62 15.76
C GLY A 204 59.81 17.66 16.83
N LYS A 205 61.00 17.58 17.42
CA LYS A 205 61.59 18.64 18.25
C LYS A 205 62.74 19.30 17.51
N ASN A 206 62.61 20.58 17.20
CA ASN A 206 63.71 21.38 16.65
C ASN A 206 64.30 22.24 17.78
N HIS A 207 65.61 22.07 18.02
CA HIS A 207 66.40 22.81 19.01
C HIS A 207 66.81 24.18 18.52
#